data_AF-A0A2R3Z419-F1
#
_entry.id   AF-A0A2R3Z419-F1
#
_cell.length_a   1.000
_cell.length_b   1.000
_cell.length_c   1.000
_cell.angle_alpha   90.00
_cell.angle_beta   90.00
_cell.angle_gamma   90.00
#
_symmetry.space_group_name_H-M   'P 1'
#
loop_
_entity.id
_entity.type
_entity.pdbx_description
1 polymer ?
#
loop_
_entity_poly.entity_id
_entity_poly.type
_entity_poly.pdbx_seq_one_letter_code
_entity_poly.pdbx_strand_id
1 'polypeptide(L)'
;MNFKTGKADFIGFQRKFFNWFWQKLNEAEQAIFVISFLKWKPMGKRIDQLIASLSEVFEGEPWYGESVMRKLENVSYIIGDKTCLPESHNVAQIVAHLISWKNFAIEKLRSNGSFNIKIDSKQDWPEVEVQSRKDWEDLKHELVVAQNDIYDFLKDKSDHFLDEKVAGRDYTYDFLLKGIIQHDIYHLGQIGLIQSQLKNQEKHSGVFKS
;
A
#
# COMPACT_ATOMS: atom_id res chain seq x y z
N MET A 1 -29.76 25.78 16.62
CA MET A 1 -28.63 25.71 15.67
C MET A 1 -28.39 24.25 15.35
N ASN A 2 -28.79 23.79 14.17
CA ASN A 2 -28.56 22.43 13.69
C ASN A 2 -27.46 22.49 12.64
N PHE A 3 -26.31 21.89 12.92
CA PHE A 3 -25.29 21.63 11.91
C PHE A 3 -25.76 20.47 11.03
N LYS A 4 -26.28 20.79 9.84
CA LYS A 4 -26.39 19.82 8.75
C LYS A 4 -25.00 19.66 8.14
N THR A 5 -24.31 18.58 8.44
CA THR A 5 -23.09 18.18 7.73
C THR A 5 -23.49 17.69 6.34
N GLY A 6 -23.00 18.40 5.31
CA GLY A 6 -23.18 18.01 3.92
C GLY A 6 -22.38 16.74 3.64
N LYS A 7 -23.06 15.59 3.59
CA LYS A 7 -22.59 14.40 2.87
C LYS A 7 -22.57 14.72 1.37
N ALA A 8 -21.54 15.42 0.91
CA ALA A 8 -21.26 15.57 -0.51
C ALA A 8 -20.58 14.30 -1.03
N ASP A 9 -21.40 13.38 -1.55
CA ASP A 9 -21.15 12.43 -2.64
C ASP A 9 -19.79 11.68 -2.70
N PHE A 10 -19.32 11.19 -1.56
CA PHE A 10 -18.10 10.40 -1.35
C PHE A 10 -18.06 9.06 -2.14
N ILE A 11 -19.22 8.51 -2.50
CA ILE A 11 -19.35 7.32 -3.37
C ILE A 11 -18.94 7.66 -4.81
N GLY A 12 -19.14 8.90 -5.26
CA GLY A 12 -18.79 9.33 -6.62
C GLY A 12 -17.28 9.44 -6.87
N PHE A 13 -16.46 9.62 -5.83
CA PHE A 13 -15.02 9.81 -5.96
C PHE A 13 -14.23 8.49 -5.94
N GLN A 14 -14.56 7.55 -5.05
CA GLN A 14 -14.04 6.17 -5.15
C GLN A 14 -14.39 5.55 -6.50
N ARG A 15 -15.60 5.82 -7.01
CA ARG A 15 -16.00 5.43 -8.37
C ARG A 15 -15.16 6.11 -9.46
N LYS A 16 -14.67 7.34 -9.26
CA LYS A 16 -13.85 8.06 -10.25
C LYS A 16 -12.40 7.58 -10.27
N PHE A 17 -11.77 7.36 -9.11
CA PHE A 17 -10.42 6.80 -9.05
C PHE A 17 -10.41 5.35 -9.54
N PHE A 18 -11.37 4.55 -9.06
CA PHE A 18 -11.60 3.21 -9.57
C PHE A 18 -11.86 3.22 -11.07
N ASN A 19 -12.76 4.06 -11.60
CA ASN A 19 -13.01 4.13 -13.04
C ASN A 19 -11.80 4.62 -13.85
N TRP A 20 -10.99 5.53 -13.31
CA TRP A 20 -9.77 6.02 -13.96
C TRP A 20 -8.69 4.93 -14.01
N PHE A 21 -8.47 4.21 -12.91
CA PHE A 21 -7.58 3.06 -12.81
C PHE A 21 -8.08 1.89 -13.67
N TRP A 22 -9.37 1.58 -13.60
CA TRP A 22 -10.07 0.60 -14.42
C TRP A 22 -9.90 0.87 -15.92
N GLN A 23 -10.01 2.13 -16.35
CA GLN A 23 -9.80 2.53 -17.76
C GLN A 23 -8.34 2.40 -18.22
N LYS A 24 -7.38 2.28 -17.31
CA LYS A 24 -5.95 2.09 -17.62
C LYS A 24 -5.54 0.63 -17.69
N LEU A 25 -6.34 -0.27 -17.12
CA LEU A 25 -6.18 -1.70 -17.25
C LEU A 25 -6.63 -2.15 -18.65
N ASN A 26 -5.93 -3.12 -19.25
CA ASN A 26 -6.40 -3.79 -20.45
C ASN A 26 -7.59 -4.73 -20.13
N GLU A 27 -8.29 -5.22 -21.15
CA GLU A 27 -9.49 -6.05 -20.97
C GLU A 27 -9.22 -7.34 -20.14
N ALA A 28 -8.02 -7.91 -20.22
CA ALA A 28 -7.64 -9.07 -19.44
C ALA A 28 -7.42 -8.73 -17.96
N GLU A 29 -6.79 -7.60 -17.66
CA GLU A 29 -6.58 -7.08 -16.31
C GLU A 29 -7.88 -6.65 -15.63
N GLN A 30 -8.78 -5.99 -16.38
CA GLN A 30 -10.13 -5.67 -15.91
C GLN A 30 -10.93 -6.94 -15.58
N ALA A 31 -10.87 -7.96 -16.45
CA ALA A 31 -11.54 -9.24 -16.21
C ALA A 31 -11.01 -9.95 -14.96
N ILE A 32 -9.70 -9.93 -14.72
CA ILE A 32 -9.08 -10.48 -13.51
C ILE A 32 -9.61 -9.77 -12.27
N PHE A 33 -9.66 -8.43 -12.28
CA PHE A 33 -10.11 -7.59 -11.16
C PHE A 33 -11.59 -7.84 -10.80
N VAL A 34 -12.48 -7.93 -11.79
CA VAL A 34 -13.91 -8.22 -11.54
C VAL A 34 -14.14 -9.65 -11.04
N ILE A 35 -13.33 -10.62 -11.50
CA ILE A 35 -13.45 -12.01 -11.06
C ILE A 35 -12.95 -12.19 -9.62
N SER A 36 -11.87 -11.51 -9.23
CA SER A 36 -11.34 -11.54 -7.85
C SER A 36 -12.24 -10.82 -6.85
N PHE A 37 -12.88 -9.71 -7.23
CA PHE A 37 -13.77 -8.94 -6.34
C PHE A 37 -15.18 -9.55 -6.20
N LEU A 38 -15.76 -10.14 -7.26
CA LEU A 38 -17.14 -10.67 -7.22
C LEU A 38 -17.26 -12.12 -6.71
N LYS A 39 -16.16 -12.87 -6.62
CA LYS A 39 -16.18 -14.25 -6.08
C LYS A 39 -15.80 -14.35 -4.62
N TRP A 40 -15.40 -13.25 -3.98
CA TRP A 40 -14.96 -13.28 -2.60
C TRP A 40 -16.13 -13.20 -1.62
N LYS A 41 -16.65 -14.37 -1.22
CA LYS A 41 -17.37 -14.51 0.04
C LYS A 41 -16.37 -15.06 1.06
N PRO A 42 -16.10 -14.37 2.19
CA PRO A 42 -15.26 -14.93 3.23
C PRO A 42 -15.92 -16.22 3.72
N MET A 43 -15.33 -17.36 3.37
CA MET A 43 -15.63 -18.60 4.06
C MET A 43 -14.82 -18.56 5.36
N GLY A 44 -15.21 -19.29 6.40
CA GLY A 44 -14.53 -19.27 7.72
C GLY A 44 -13.09 -19.83 7.74
N LYS A 45 -12.32 -19.66 6.66
CA LYS A 45 -10.95 -20.11 6.44
C LYS A 45 -9.94 -19.04 6.86
N ARG A 46 -8.77 -19.46 7.35
CA ARG A 46 -7.69 -18.55 7.78
C ARG A 46 -7.14 -17.72 6.62
N ILE A 47 -7.03 -18.30 5.44
CA ILE A 47 -6.51 -17.59 4.27
C ILE A 47 -7.45 -16.45 3.83
N ASP A 48 -8.75 -16.66 3.96
CA ASP A 48 -9.71 -15.62 3.61
C ASP A 48 -9.61 -14.44 4.59
N GLN A 49 -9.44 -14.74 5.89
CA GLN A 49 -9.21 -13.71 6.91
C GLN A 49 -7.90 -12.95 6.70
N LEU A 50 -6.86 -13.63 6.25
CA LEU A 50 -5.56 -13.02 5.96
C LEU A 50 -5.63 -12.07 4.75
N ILE A 51 -6.26 -12.50 3.65
CA ILE A 51 -6.48 -11.63 2.47
C ILE A 51 -7.37 -10.44 2.85
N ALA A 52 -8.42 -10.66 3.64
CA ALA A 52 -9.25 -9.57 4.15
C ALA A 52 -8.44 -8.60 5.01
N SER A 53 -7.51 -9.07 5.84
CA SER A 53 -6.63 -8.22 6.65
C SER A 53 -5.64 -7.43 5.80
N LEU A 54 -5.04 -8.06 4.77
CA LEU A 54 -4.18 -7.38 3.80
C LEU A 54 -4.94 -6.25 3.08
N SER A 55 -6.15 -6.53 2.62
CA SER A 55 -7.04 -5.55 1.96
C SER A 55 -7.48 -4.43 2.90
N GLU A 56 -7.83 -4.76 4.14
CA GLU A 56 -8.26 -3.77 5.13
C GLU A 56 -7.16 -2.75 5.43
N VAL A 57 -5.90 -3.20 5.55
CA VAL A 57 -4.76 -2.31 5.81
C VAL A 57 -4.36 -1.51 4.57
N PHE A 58 -4.38 -2.12 3.40
CA PHE A 58 -3.84 -1.49 2.19
C PHE A 58 -4.83 -0.50 1.56
N GLU A 59 -6.11 -0.87 1.41
CA GLU A 59 -7.12 -0.07 0.72
C GLU A 59 -8.49 0.04 1.42
N GLY A 60 -8.69 -0.67 2.54
CA GLY A 60 -9.95 -0.69 3.31
C GLY A 60 -10.10 0.43 4.35
N GLU A 61 -10.87 0.15 5.41
CA GLU A 61 -11.26 1.09 6.46
C GLU A 61 -10.86 0.63 7.86
N PRO A 62 -9.55 0.47 8.12
CA PRO A 62 -9.08 -0.17 9.34
C PRO A 62 -9.46 0.66 10.57
N TRP A 63 -9.71 -0.03 11.69
CA TRP A 63 -10.17 0.60 12.93
C TRP A 63 -9.23 1.69 13.47
N TYR A 64 -7.93 1.62 13.14
CA TYR A 64 -6.91 2.55 13.62
C TYR A 64 -6.82 3.84 12.77
N GLY A 65 -7.58 3.97 11.68
CA GLY A 65 -7.64 5.18 10.87
C GLY A 65 -7.65 4.93 9.36
N GLU A 66 -6.90 5.74 8.62
CA GLU A 66 -6.79 5.59 7.16
C GLU A 66 -5.94 4.37 6.81
N SER A 67 -6.33 3.61 5.78
CA SER A 67 -5.49 2.62 5.11
C SER A 67 -4.33 3.29 4.36
N VAL A 68 -3.37 2.47 3.89
CA VAL A 68 -2.18 2.93 3.16
C VAL A 68 -2.55 3.81 1.97
N MET A 69 -3.43 3.32 1.08
CA MET A 69 -3.80 4.06 -0.13
C MET A 69 -4.59 5.34 0.20
N ARG A 70 -5.49 5.29 1.19
CA ARG A 70 -6.21 6.50 1.65
C ARG A 70 -5.28 7.57 2.22
N LYS A 71 -4.26 7.16 2.98
CA LYS A 71 -3.24 8.09 3.47
C LYS A 71 -2.49 8.75 2.32
N LEU A 72 -2.04 7.95 1.35
CA LEU A 72 -1.24 8.40 0.21
C LEU A 72 -2.01 9.31 -0.75
N GLU A 73 -3.33 9.14 -0.90
CA GLU A 73 -4.19 10.08 -1.62
C GLU A 73 -4.17 11.49 -1.02
N ASN A 74 -4.01 11.59 0.30
CA ASN A 74 -3.95 12.85 1.04
C ASN A 74 -2.54 13.46 1.10
N VAL A 75 -1.53 12.80 0.50
CA VAL A 75 -0.15 13.29 0.38
C VAL A 75 0.07 13.81 -1.05
N SER A 76 0.42 15.09 -1.17
CA SER A 76 0.81 15.67 -2.47
C SER A 76 2.23 15.23 -2.82
N TYR A 77 2.54 15.20 -4.13
CA TYR A 77 3.89 14.89 -4.60
C TYR A 77 4.98 15.81 -4.00
N ILE A 78 4.63 17.08 -3.70
CA ILE A 78 5.51 18.06 -3.05
C ILE A 78 5.91 17.62 -1.63
N ILE A 79 4.96 17.03 -0.88
CA ILE A 79 5.26 16.46 0.44
C ILE A 79 5.95 15.11 0.28
N GLY A 80 5.58 14.35 -0.76
CA GLY A 80 6.15 13.06 -1.13
C GLY A 80 7.68 13.06 -1.14
N ASP A 81 8.27 14.09 -1.73
CA ASP A 81 9.71 14.21 -1.97
C ASP A 81 10.47 14.92 -0.83
N LYS A 82 9.76 15.56 0.12
CA LYS A 82 10.38 16.31 1.23
C LYS A 82 10.74 15.41 2.41
N THR A 83 11.94 15.62 2.96
CA THR A 83 12.37 15.01 4.22
C THR A 83 12.12 15.95 5.40
N CYS A 84 11.78 15.39 6.57
CA CYS A 84 11.68 16.18 7.80
C CYS A 84 13.05 16.48 8.42
N LEU A 85 14.02 15.58 8.22
CA LEU A 85 15.41 15.68 8.65
C LEU A 85 16.34 15.25 7.50
N PRO A 86 17.58 15.76 7.42
CA PRO A 86 18.51 15.46 6.31
C PRO A 86 18.77 13.96 6.06
N GLU A 87 18.67 13.13 7.10
CA GLU A 87 18.94 11.69 7.03
C GLU A 87 17.67 10.82 7.14
N SER A 88 16.48 11.43 7.25
CA SER A 88 15.22 10.68 7.31
C SER A 88 14.72 10.35 5.92
N HIS A 89 14.11 9.17 5.74
CA HIS A 89 13.40 8.85 4.51
C HIS A 89 12.18 9.75 4.31
N ASN A 90 12.00 10.25 3.09
CA ASN A 90 10.76 10.93 2.69
C ASN A 90 9.64 9.91 2.41
N VAL A 91 8.42 10.39 2.15
CA VAL A 91 7.28 9.51 1.89
C VAL A 91 7.48 8.69 0.61
N ALA A 92 8.07 9.25 -0.44
CA ALA A 92 8.34 8.51 -1.67
C ALA A 92 9.29 7.33 -1.45
N GLN A 93 10.38 7.53 -0.70
CA GLN A 93 11.32 6.48 -0.31
C GLN A 93 10.65 5.41 0.55
N ILE A 94 9.75 5.79 1.46
CA ILE A 94 8.96 4.83 2.23
C ILE A 94 8.04 4.01 1.31
N VAL A 95 7.39 4.63 0.32
CA VAL A 95 6.57 3.90 -0.66
C VAL A 95 7.41 2.93 -1.49
N ALA A 96 8.58 3.36 -1.97
CA ALA A 96 9.53 2.49 -2.68
C ALA A 96 10.00 1.31 -1.80
N HIS A 97 10.22 1.56 -0.51
CA HIS A 97 10.56 0.52 0.47
C HIS A 97 9.41 -0.49 0.66
N LEU A 98 8.16 -0.03 0.76
CA LEU A 98 6.98 -0.92 0.79
C LEU A 98 6.91 -1.79 -0.47
N ILE A 99 7.16 -1.22 -1.65
CA ILE A 99 7.22 -1.97 -2.93
C ILE A 99 8.30 -3.05 -2.85
N SER A 100 9.51 -2.72 -2.38
CA SER A 100 10.60 -3.68 -2.22
C SER A 100 10.23 -4.87 -1.34
N TRP A 101 9.60 -4.63 -0.18
CA TRP A 101 9.24 -5.73 0.73
C TRP A 101 8.04 -6.55 0.25
N LYS A 102 7.10 -5.97 -0.50
CA LYS A 102 6.06 -6.72 -1.21
C LYS A 102 6.66 -7.58 -2.33
N ASN A 103 7.64 -7.04 -3.07
CA ASN A 103 8.38 -7.81 -4.07
C ASN A 103 9.21 -8.94 -3.45
N PHE A 104 9.78 -8.73 -2.27
CA PHE A 104 10.39 -9.82 -1.50
C PHE A 104 9.37 -10.90 -1.15
N ALA A 105 8.19 -10.52 -0.65
CA ALA A 105 7.14 -11.47 -0.32
C ALA A 105 6.70 -12.28 -1.55
N ILE A 106 6.48 -11.65 -2.71
CA ILE A 106 6.05 -12.38 -3.91
C ILE A 106 7.12 -13.34 -4.43
N GLU A 107 8.40 -12.97 -4.39
CA GLU A 107 9.49 -13.87 -4.75
C GLU A 107 9.52 -15.11 -3.83
N LYS A 108 9.26 -14.92 -2.53
CA LYS A 108 9.14 -16.02 -1.56
C LYS A 108 7.90 -16.88 -1.78
N LEU A 109 6.77 -16.27 -2.11
CA LEU A 109 5.53 -16.97 -2.45
C LEU A 109 5.74 -17.83 -3.72
N ARG A 110 6.46 -17.32 -4.72
CA ARG A 110 6.84 -18.05 -5.94
C ARG A 110 8.01 -19.04 -5.73
N SER A 111 8.32 -19.37 -4.48
CA SER A 111 9.36 -20.34 -4.07
C SER A 111 10.79 -19.97 -4.50
N ASN A 112 11.09 -18.70 -4.78
CA ASN A 112 12.45 -18.22 -5.01
C ASN A 112 13.21 -18.09 -3.68
N GLY A 113 13.71 -19.21 -3.18
CA GLY A 113 14.45 -19.30 -1.93
C GLY A 113 15.74 -18.47 -1.91
N SER A 114 16.36 -18.25 -3.07
CA SER A 114 17.60 -17.48 -3.21
C SER A 114 17.40 -15.96 -3.17
N PHE A 115 16.22 -15.45 -3.54
CA PHE A 115 15.98 -14.01 -3.53
C PHE A 115 16.07 -13.45 -2.11
N ASN A 116 16.79 -12.35 -1.94
CA ASN A 116 16.91 -11.72 -0.64
C ASN A 116 17.14 -10.21 -0.79
N ILE A 117 16.60 -9.46 0.15
CA ILE A 117 16.91 -8.04 0.31
C ILE A 117 17.91 -7.93 1.46
N LYS A 118 19.03 -7.29 1.20
CA LYS A 118 19.99 -6.94 2.26
C LYS A 118 19.47 -5.69 2.96
N ILE A 119 19.31 -5.76 4.28
CA ILE A 119 18.89 -4.61 5.10
C ILE A 119 19.88 -3.44 4.90
N ASP A 120 19.34 -2.21 4.86
CA ASP A 120 20.07 -0.95 4.65
C ASP A 120 20.82 -0.87 3.30
N SER A 121 20.40 -1.68 2.32
CA SER A 121 20.94 -1.63 0.95
C SER A 121 20.08 -0.80 0.01
N LYS A 122 20.57 -0.58 -1.21
CA LYS A 122 19.77 0.03 -2.29
C LYS A 122 18.55 -0.81 -2.71
N GLN A 123 18.51 -2.11 -2.38
CA GLN A 123 17.32 -2.92 -2.62
C GLN A 123 16.28 -2.72 -1.51
N ASP A 124 16.74 -2.48 -0.29
CA ASP A 124 15.89 -2.17 0.86
C ASP A 124 15.32 -0.75 0.76
N TRP A 125 16.16 0.20 0.38
CA TRP A 125 15.82 1.61 0.21
C TRP A 125 16.21 2.07 -1.20
N PRO A 126 15.38 1.78 -2.22
CA PRO A 126 15.63 2.24 -3.58
C PRO A 126 15.70 3.75 -3.68
N GLU A 127 16.60 4.24 -4.54
CA GLU A 127 16.61 5.65 -4.94
C GLU A 127 15.36 5.92 -5.79
N VAL A 128 14.56 6.90 -5.37
CA VAL A 128 13.35 7.33 -6.07
C VAL A 128 13.31 8.85 -6.06
N GLU A 129 12.98 9.43 -7.22
CA GLU A 129 12.80 10.87 -7.38
C GLU A 129 11.36 11.14 -7.84
N VAL A 130 10.64 11.98 -7.12
CA VAL A 130 9.26 12.35 -7.45
C VAL A 130 9.23 13.84 -7.77
N GLN A 131 9.42 14.16 -9.05
CA GLN A 131 9.53 15.55 -9.51
C GLN A 131 8.19 16.13 -9.97
N SER A 132 7.20 15.27 -10.22
CA SER A 132 5.88 15.67 -10.72
C SER A 132 4.75 14.88 -10.08
N ARG A 133 3.52 15.36 -10.27
CA ARG A 133 2.30 14.60 -9.94
C ARG A 133 2.28 13.25 -10.66
N LYS A 134 2.75 13.20 -11.91
CA LYS A 134 2.75 11.95 -12.69
C LYS A 134 3.65 10.91 -12.03
N ASP A 135 4.87 11.28 -11.66
CA ASP A 135 5.83 10.36 -11.01
C ASP A 135 5.26 9.84 -9.69
N TRP A 136 4.54 10.67 -8.95
CA TRP A 136 3.86 10.26 -7.73
C TRP A 136 2.74 9.25 -7.97
N GLU A 137 1.92 9.46 -8.99
CA GLU A 137 0.88 8.51 -9.36
C GLU A 137 1.46 7.20 -9.90
N ASP A 138 2.54 7.25 -10.66
CA ASP A 138 3.23 6.06 -11.17
C ASP A 138 3.82 5.23 -10.01
N LEU A 139 4.47 5.87 -9.03
CA LEU A 139 5.00 5.18 -7.86
C LEU A 139 3.88 4.53 -7.01
N LYS A 140 2.76 5.23 -6.81
CA LYS A 140 1.58 4.63 -6.15
C LYS A 140 1.00 3.47 -6.96
N HIS A 141 1.03 3.55 -8.29
CA HIS A 141 0.58 2.47 -9.16
C HIS A 141 1.48 1.23 -9.01
N GLU A 142 2.79 1.39 -8.94
CA GLU A 142 3.73 0.28 -8.66
C GLU A 142 3.44 -0.38 -7.31
N LEU A 143 3.14 0.40 -6.28
CA LEU A 143 2.72 -0.12 -4.98
C LEU A 143 1.43 -0.96 -5.07
N VAL A 144 0.44 -0.49 -5.83
CA VAL A 144 -0.82 -1.24 -6.08
C VAL A 144 -0.56 -2.53 -6.84
N VAL A 145 0.30 -2.51 -7.86
CA VAL A 145 0.68 -3.73 -8.61
C VAL A 145 1.35 -4.74 -7.68
N ALA A 146 2.32 -4.31 -6.88
CA ALA A 146 3.02 -5.20 -5.94
C ALA A 146 2.08 -5.83 -4.89
N GLN A 147 1.08 -5.09 -4.42
CA GLN A 147 0.04 -5.64 -3.54
C GLN A 147 -0.86 -6.63 -4.26
N ASN A 148 -1.32 -6.31 -5.48
CA ASN A 148 -2.20 -7.19 -6.25
C ASN A 148 -1.53 -8.52 -6.61
N ASP A 149 -0.22 -8.51 -6.88
CA ASP A 149 0.56 -9.72 -7.08
C ASP A 149 0.44 -10.70 -5.89
N ILE A 150 0.36 -10.18 -4.65
CA ILE A 150 0.12 -10.98 -3.45
C ILE A 150 -1.31 -11.53 -3.44
N TYR A 151 -2.33 -10.72 -3.72
CA TYR A 151 -3.73 -11.18 -3.79
C TYR A 151 -3.92 -12.27 -4.84
N ASP A 152 -3.42 -12.03 -6.04
CA ASP A 152 -3.52 -12.96 -7.16
C ASP A 152 -2.82 -14.28 -6.89
N PHE A 153 -1.70 -14.26 -6.16
CA PHE A 153 -1.05 -15.48 -5.75
C PHE A 153 -1.87 -16.28 -4.72
N LEU A 154 -2.50 -15.59 -3.77
CA LEU A 154 -3.19 -16.22 -2.64
C LEU A 154 -4.62 -16.68 -2.95
N LYS A 155 -5.30 -16.12 -3.96
CA LYS A 155 -6.73 -16.37 -4.25
C LYS A 155 -7.10 -17.85 -4.44
N ASP A 156 -6.16 -18.67 -4.92
CA ASP A 156 -6.37 -20.10 -5.20
C ASP A 156 -5.71 -21.01 -4.15
N LYS A 157 -5.22 -20.45 -3.05
CA LYS A 157 -4.54 -21.20 -1.97
C LYS A 157 -5.52 -21.63 -0.89
N SER A 158 -5.08 -22.58 -0.05
CA SER A 158 -5.85 -23.08 1.09
C SER A 158 -5.11 -22.80 2.39
N ASP A 159 -5.77 -23.01 3.53
CA ASP A 159 -5.17 -22.81 4.85
C ASP A 159 -3.88 -23.61 5.06
N HIS A 160 -3.74 -24.78 4.44
CA HIS A 160 -2.51 -25.58 4.50
C HIS A 160 -1.29 -24.80 4.00
N PHE A 161 -1.46 -23.99 2.95
CA PHE A 161 -0.37 -23.19 2.38
C PHE A 161 0.24 -22.24 3.42
N LEU A 162 -0.59 -21.71 4.33
CA LEU A 162 -0.13 -20.78 5.36
C LEU A 162 0.80 -21.44 6.39
N ASP A 163 0.69 -22.75 6.56
CA ASP A 163 1.50 -23.53 7.51
C ASP A 163 2.80 -24.06 6.88
N GLU A 164 2.95 -23.94 5.55
CA GLU A 164 4.18 -24.30 4.83
C GLU A 164 5.32 -23.33 5.15
N LYS A 165 6.55 -23.85 5.18
CA LYS A 165 7.76 -23.06 5.41
C LYS A 165 8.11 -22.24 4.17
N VAL A 166 8.50 -20.99 4.39
CA VAL A 166 9.00 -20.11 3.34
C VAL A 166 10.35 -20.62 2.84
N ALA A 167 10.51 -20.74 1.52
CA ALA A 167 11.75 -21.20 0.90
C ALA A 167 12.96 -20.35 1.37
N GLY A 168 13.98 -21.03 1.91
CA GLY A 168 15.20 -20.38 2.44
C GLY A 168 15.02 -19.65 3.77
N ARG A 169 13.96 -19.95 4.53
CA ARG A 169 13.62 -19.33 5.82
C ARG A 169 13.10 -20.37 6.81
N ASP A 170 13.22 -20.06 8.10
CA ASP A 170 12.72 -20.91 9.19
C ASP A 170 11.35 -20.46 9.74
N TYR A 171 10.57 -19.74 8.95
CA TYR A 171 9.21 -19.30 9.31
C TYR A 171 8.21 -19.69 8.22
N THR A 172 6.92 -19.66 8.56
CA THR A 172 5.83 -20.06 7.66
C THR A 172 5.34 -18.91 6.77
N TYR A 173 4.56 -19.22 5.74
CA TYR A 173 3.91 -18.20 4.92
C TYR A 173 2.91 -17.33 5.71
N ASP A 174 2.23 -17.90 6.71
CA ASP A 174 1.40 -17.13 7.67
C ASP A 174 2.22 -16.03 8.36
N PHE A 175 3.42 -16.37 8.85
CA PHE A 175 4.31 -15.43 9.52
C PHE A 175 4.78 -14.33 8.56
N LEU A 176 5.19 -14.69 7.34
CA LEU A 176 5.64 -13.73 6.33
C LEU A 176 4.54 -12.73 5.98
N LEU A 177 3.33 -13.21 5.66
CA LEU A 177 2.23 -12.36 5.20
C LEU A 177 1.69 -11.45 6.32
N LYS A 178 1.62 -11.96 7.56
CA LYS A 178 1.33 -11.11 8.72
C LYS A 178 2.44 -10.07 8.95
N GLY A 179 3.69 -10.43 8.69
CA GLY A 179 4.81 -9.51 8.70
C GLY A 179 4.64 -8.36 7.71
N ILE A 180 4.16 -8.63 6.49
CA ILE A 180 3.85 -7.59 5.50
C ILE A 180 2.75 -6.65 5.99
N ILE A 181 1.67 -7.17 6.59
CA ILE A 181 0.61 -6.34 7.18
C ILE A 181 1.19 -5.41 8.27
N GLN A 182 2.00 -5.96 9.18
CA GLN A 182 2.61 -5.21 10.27
C GLN A 182 3.58 -4.14 9.77
N HIS A 183 4.36 -4.47 8.73
CA HIS A 183 5.30 -3.59 8.06
C HIS A 183 4.59 -2.40 7.39
N ASP A 184 3.51 -2.65 6.66
CA ASP A 184 2.66 -1.61 6.10
C ASP A 184 2.12 -0.66 7.18
N ILE A 185 1.60 -1.20 8.30
CA ILE A 185 1.09 -0.39 9.43
C ILE A 185 2.21 0.45 10.05
N TYR A 186 3.39 -0.13 10.24
CA TYR A 186 4.55 0.55 10.81
C TYR A 186 4.94 1.78 9.96
N HIS A 187 5.06 1.61 8.65
CA HIS A 187 5.43 2.68 7.73
C HIS A 187 4.29 3.67 7.47
N LEU A 188 3.04 3.23 7.50
CA LEU A 188 1.87 4.10 7.48
C LEU A 188 1.91 5.11 8.64
N GLY A 189 2.35 4.69 9.83
CA GLY A 189 2.60 5.57 10.95
C GLY A 189 3.66 6.65 10.64
N GLN A 190 4.78 6.26 10.02
CA GLN A 190 5.83 7.19 9.60
C GLN A 190 5.34 8.21 8.56
N ILE A 191 4.60 7.75 7.55
CA ILE A 191 3.99 8.60 6.52
C ILE A 191 3.06 9.63 7.17
N GLY A 192 2.22 9.18 8.11
CA GLY A 192 1.32 10.06 8.86
C GLY A 192 2.08 11.14 9.65
N LEU A 193 3.20 10.78 10.28
CA LEU A 193 4.02 11.72 11.03
C LEU A 193 4.70 12.76 10.11
N ILE A 194 5.31 12.32 9.01
CA ILE A 194 5.94 13.20 8.01
C ILE A 194 4.90 14.17 7.44
N GLN A 195 3.74 13.67 7.01
CA GLN A 195 2.66 14.49 6.50
C GLN A 195 2.20 15.54 7.52
N SER A 196 2.06 15.16 8.80
CA SER A 196 1.68 16.07 9.88
C SER A 196 2.72 17.18 10.09
N GLN A 197 4.00 16.83 10.11
CA GLN A 197 5.09 17.79 10.32
C GLN A 197 5.20 18.78 9.15
N LEU A 198 5.14 18.30 7.91
CA LEU A 198 5.30 19.14 6.72
C LEU A 198 4.06 20.00 6.43
N LYS A 199 2.84 19.50 6.69
CA LYS A 199 1.60 20.32 6.60
C LYS A 199 1.64 21.53 7.54
N ASN A 200 2.27 21.41 8.71
CA ASN A 200 2.39 22.50 9.67
C ASN A 200 3.49 23.51 9.28
N GLN A 201 4.53 23.08 8.56
CA GLN A 201 5.58 23.98 8.06
C GLN A 201 5.09 24.88 6.91
N GLU A 202 4.17 24.40 6.06
CA GLU A 202 3.58 25.23 4.99
C GLU A 202 2.61 26.31 5.51
N LYS A 203 2.14 26.23 6.77
CA LYS A 203 1.41 27.33 7.43
C LYS A 203 2.33 28.44 7.95
N HIS A 204 3.62 28.19 8.10
CA HIS A 204 4.59 29.14 8.65
C HIS A 204 5.59 29.68 7.62
N SER A 205 5.61 29.16 6.39
CA SER A 205 6.28 29.79 5.25
C SER A 205 5.33 30.80 4.58
N GLY A 206 5.12 31.96 5.21
CA GLY A 206 4.16 32.95 4.72
C GLY A 206 4.49 33.49 3.32
N VAL A 207 3.49 33.49 2.42
CA VAL A 207 3.16 34.63 1.56
C VAL A 207 1.63 34.62 1.37
N PHE A 208 0.96 35.68 1.84
CA PHE A 208 -0.49 35.91 1.86
C PHE A 208 -1.32 35.16 2.92
N LYS A 209 -1.58 35.88 4.02
CA LYS A 209 -2.80 35.71 4.82
C LYS A 209 -3.93 36.51 4.15
N SER A 210 -5.10 35.91 4.02
CA SER A 210 -6.40 36.61 3.92
C SER A 210 -7.33 36.06 4.98
#